data_AF-A0A1H4R3P6-F1
#
_entry.id   AF-A0A1H4R3P6-F1
#
_cell.length_a   1.000
_cell.length_b   1.000
_cell.length_c   1.000
_cell.angle_alpha   90.00
_cell.angle_beta   90.00
_cell.angle_gamma   90.00
#
_symmetry.space_group_name_H-M   'P 1'
#
loop_
_entity.id
_entity.type
_entity.pdbx_description
1 polymer ?
#
loop_
_entity_poly.entity_id
_entity_poly.type
_entity_poly.pdbx_seq_one_letter_code
_entity_poly.pdbx_strand_id
1 'polypeptide(L)'
;MIYVVIVILALIAAIVAPRFMPGALPGLGGAHGIAIARVLLLLLALTAILETSIVKIPANEVGVVRKLYGASNLADGQLIATNGETGYQAQVIPPGTFRISPFFNVLNTLDYLPLVTVPQGFYGRVVARDGAPLPAGQVMADAWPEKDFQKFLDAEYFLTHGGQKGLQLSVLKPGVYPLNLALFEVKIGFIKNGKDVVANNDEIYNLQGLTKEETPLDTSITRVPAGSVGVVRSSVQAKGIDCATITAKTDAEGLAADLVPQGCKGIWADSLSPNDYYLNRDAYDVTLVSTRVTALEFKGGFTRRYIDLKVDSKGDFTQSERTQSFTKPNDSADSAINTKMEGWEIQQELRAVVQITPEHAPIVVAAVGGQSEVDDRIVVPSIRSHVRNVYGGTIQVEQLDDKGVRSVVTRPTRVLDTIEQRPVLEKAILERMQVDGRRAGVDVKEIRLGESVIPPELLLARQREQLAGQLKLAFIQEQTAQEQRQKTEQARATANQQSDLVTAQIGVQTAKLMQDKRAAEGRAERLYLEEQAAGQTAQANVLGKDSVLRLQQMKLVIDVLAAHPDILKNLNLPRIYVAGGGNGLEGAAAVFGGVFQDGAGAAAADVVKK
;
A
#
# COMPACT_ATOMS: atom_id res chain seq x y z
N MET A 1 -50.58 58.32 -7.64
CA MET A 1 -51.89 59.01 -7.55
C MET A 1 -51.75 60.48 -7.12
N ILE A 2 -51.16 60.78 -5.95
CA ILE A 2 -51.05 62.17 -5.43
C ILE A 2 -50.39 63.14 -6.42
N TYR A 3 -49.24 62.77 -7.00
CA TYR A 3 -48.54 63.61 -7.97
C TYR A 3 -49.32 63.88 -9.27
N VAL A 4 -50.15 62.95 -9.72
CA VAL A 4 -51.00 63.13 -10.92
C VAL A 4 -52.07 64.17 -10.64
N VAL A 5 -52.69 64.10 -9.46
CA VAL A 5 -53.65 65.10 -9.00
C VAL A 5 -52.98 66.47 -8.88
N ILE A 6 -51.76 66.53 -8.36
CA ILE A 6 -50.96 67.78 -8.30
C ILE A 6 -50.68 68.34 -9.70
N VAL A 7 -50.30 67.51 -10.68
CA VAL A 7 -50.09 67.93 -12.07
C VAL A 7 -51.38 68.51 -12.66
N ILE A 8 -52.50 67.79 -12.53
CA ILE A 8 -53.80 68.23 -13.07
C ILE A 8 -54.26 69.53 -12.40
N LEU A 9 -54.18 69.62 -11.07
CA LEU A 9 -54.57 70.83 -10.33
C LEU A 9 -53.66 72.02 -10.62
N ALA A 10 -52.35 71.80 -10.75
CA ALA A 10 -51.39 72.87 -11.07
C ALA A 10 -51.59 73.41 -12.50
N LEU A 11 -51.87 72.52 -13.47
CA LEU A 11 -52.20 72.92 -14.83
C LEU A 11 -53.54 73.67 -14.91
N ILE A 12 -54.59 73.17 -14.23
CA ILE A 12 -55.88 73.86 -14.16
C ILE A 12 -55.73 75.22 -13.47
N ALA A 13 -55.00 75.28 -12.34
CA ALA A 13 -54.74 76.53 -11.63
C ALA A 13 -53.94 77.52 -12.49
N ALA A 14 -52.96 77.08 -13.28
CA ALA A 14 -52.21 77.96 -14.19
C ALA A 14 -53.09 78.56 -15.31
N ILE A 15 -54.09 77.80 -15.78
CA ILE A 15 -55.07 78.22 -16.78
C ILE A 15 -56.13 79.16 -16.17
N VAL A 16 -56.58 78.90 -14.93
CA VAL A 16 -57.68 79.60 -14.25
C VAL A 16 -57.22 80.82 -13.43
N ALA A 17 -55.98 80.84 -12.92
CA ALA A 17 -55.35 81.97 -12.21
C ALA A 17 -55.57 83.37 -12.83
N PRO A 18 -55.49 83.59 -14.16
CA PRO A 18 -55.78 84.90 -14.76
C PRO A 18 -57.22 85.40 -14.55
N ARG A 19 -58.19 84.53 -14.27
CA ARG A 19 -59.61 84.91 -14.14
C ARG A 19 -59.99 85.36 -12.72
N PHE A 20 -59.23 84.98 -11.70
CA PHE A 20 -59.57 85.22 -10.29
C PHE A 20 -58.62 86.16 -9.54
N MET A 21 -57.57 86.68 -10.20
CA MET A 21 -56.65 87.67 -9.60
C MET A 21 -56.60 89.00 -10.38
N PRO A 22 -57.60 89.89 -10.26
CA PRO A 22 -57.43 91.29 -10.64
C PRO A 22 -56.85 92.07 -9.45
N GLY A 23 -55.55 92.42 -9.51
CA GLY A 23 -54.96 93.51 -8.72
C GLY A 23 -54.44 93.23 -7.29
N ALA A 24 -54.21 91.97 -6.89
CA ALA A 24 -53.98 91.64 -5.47
C ALA A 24 -52.50 91.43 -5.03
N LEU A 25 -51.50 92.03 -5.67
CA LEU A 25 -50.10 92.00 -5.19
C LEU A 25 -49.51 93.41 -5.17
N PRO A 26 -49.29 94.02 -3.98
CA PRO A 26 -48.75 95.38 -3.88
C PRO A 26 -47.28 95.40 -4.31
N GLY A 27 -46.96 96.19 -5.36
CA GLY A 27 -45.58 96.47 -5.80
C GLY A 27 -45.16 95.92 -7.16
N LEU A 28 -45.93 95.02 -7.78
CA LEU A 28 -45.72 94.57 -9.18
C LEU A 28 -47.03 94.76 -9.96
N GLY A 29 -46.97 95.40 -11.13
CA GLY A 29 -48.14 95.56 -12.00
C GLY A 29 -48.84 94.22 -12.21
N GLY A 30 -50.18 94.18 -12.10
CA GLY A 30 -50.96 92.93 -11.99
C GLY A 30 -50.67 91.87 -13.06
N ALA A 31 -50.21 92.28 -14.26
CA ALA A 31 -49.77 91.37 -15.31
C ALA A 31 -48.51 90.55 -14.94
N HIS A 32 -47.53 91.14 -14.25
CA HIS A 32 -46.30 90.47 -13.85
C HIS A 32 -46.54 89.48 -12.70
N GLY A 33 -47.42 89.80 -11.75
CA GLY A 33 -47.79 88.89 -10.66
C GLY A 33 -48.47 87.60 -11.16
N ILE A 34 -49.40 87.74 -12.12
CA ILE A 34 -50.06 86.58 -12.76
C ILE A 34 -49.05 85.74 -13.56
N ALA A 35 -48.10 86.38 -14.24
CA ALA A 35 -47.05 85.68 -14.98
C ALA A 35 -46.14 84.87 -14.05
N ILE A 36 -45.72 85.44 -12.92
CA ILE A 36 -44.89 84.74 -11.92
C ILE A 36 -45.65 83.54 -11.31
N ALA A 37 -46.92 83.73 -10.94
CA ALA A 37 -47.74 82.64 -10.40
C ALA A 37 -47.90 81.47 -11.40
N ARG A 38 -48.08 81.77 -12.69
CA ARG A 38 -48.12 80.74 -13.74
C ARG A 38 -46.80 79.99 -13.88
N VAL A 39 -45.68 80.71 -13.88
CA VAL A 39 -44.35 80.08 -13.97
C VAL A 39 -44.12 79.13 -12.78
N LEU A 40 -44.47 79.55 -11.57
CA LEU A 40 -44.37 78.70 -10.38
C LEU A 40 -45.27 77.46 -10.45
N LEU A 41 -46.51 77.60 -10.92
CA LEU A 41 -47.43 76.46 -11.09
C LEU A 41 -46.98 75.51 -12.20
N LEU A 42 -46.44 76.03 -13.30
CA LEU A 42 -45.87 75.22 -14.37
C LEU A 42 -44.59 74.50 -13.91
N LEU A 43 -43.75 75.14 -13.10
CA LEU A 43 -42.57 74.51 -12.51
C LEU A 43 -42.98 73.39 -11.54
N LEU A 44 -44.02 73.61 -10.73
CA LEU A 44 -44.58 72.59 -9.84
C LEU A 44 -45.23 71.42 -10.60
N ALA A 45 -45.91 71.69 -11.72
CA ALA A 45 -46.40 70.65 -12.62
C ALA A 45 -45.23 69.87 -13.25
N LEU A 46 -44.18 70.56 -13.69
CA LEU A 46 -42.99 69.95 -14.28
C LEU A 46 -42.24 69.07 -13.28
N THR A 47 -42.05 69.50 -12.03
CA THR A 47 -41.40 68.69 -10.99
C THR A 47 -42.25 67.46 -10.65
N ALA A 48 -43.57 67.61 -10.54
CA ALA A 48 -44.46 66.47 -10.32
C ALA A 48 -44.48 65.49 -11.52
N ILE A 49 -44.36 65.97 -12.75
CA ILE A 49 -44.16 65.12 -13.93
C ILE A 49 -42.82 64.40 -13.84
N LEU A 50 -41.73 65.07 -13.49
CA LEU A 50 -40.41 64.46 -13.36
C LEU A 50 -40.40 63.34 -12.29
N GLU A 51 -40.95 63.59 -11.10
CA GLU A 51 -41.05 62.59 -10.03
C GLU A 51 -41.86 61.35 -10.43
N THR A 52 -42.90 61.53 -11.26
CA THR A 52 -43.70 60.40 -11.78
C THR A 52 -43.06 59.70 -12.98
N SER A 53 -42.02 60.29 -13.55
CA SER A 53 -41.39 59.84 -14.80
C SER A 53 -40.01 59.22 -14.60
N ILE A 54 -39.35 59.47 -13.47
CA ILE A 54 -38.03 58.93 -13.15
C ILE A 54 -38.18 57.50 -12.66
N VAL A 55 -37.42 56.59 -13.29
CA VAL A 55 -37.25 55.21 -12.85
C VAL A 55 -35.78 55.00 -12.56
N LYS A 56 -35.47 54.58 -11.33
CA LYS A 56 -34.12 54.28 -10.88
C LYS A 56 -34.09 52.91 -10.23
N ILE A 57 -33.22 52.05 -10.73
CA ILE A 57 -33.05 50.70 -10.19
C ILE A 57 -31.69 50.59 -9.54
N PRO A 58 -31.60 50.08 -8.30
CA PRO A 58 -30.33 49.77 -7.66
C PRO A 58 -29.49 48.80 -8.49
N ALA A 59 -28.18 48.76 -8.24
CA ALA A 59 -27.27 47.89 -8.99
C ALA A 59 -27.42 46.39 -8.63
N ASN A 60 -28.03 46.07 -7.49
CA ASN A 60 -28.19 44.73 -6.93
C ASN A 60 -29.60 44.15 -7.10
N GLU A 61 -30.47 44.83 -7.83
CA GLU A 61 -31.87 44.47 -8.01
C GLU A 61 -32.30 44.59 -9.47
N VAL A 62 -33.27 43.78 -9.87
CA VAL A 62 -33.94 43.86 -11.16
C VAL A 62 -35.34 44.43 -10.97
N GLY A 63 -35.76 45.30 -11.88
CA GLY A 63 -37.10 45.88 -11.85
C GLY A 63 -38.07 45.07 -12.67
N VAL A 64 -38.97 44.36 -12.00
CA VAL A 64 -40.09 43.68 -12.66
C VAL A 64 -41.25 44.66 -12.78
N VAL A 65 -41.67 44.91 -14.02
CA VAL A 65 -42.70 45.91 -14.31
C VAL A 65 -44.07 45.24 -14.29
N ARG A 66 -45.03 45.84 -13.57
CA ARG A 66 -46.43 45.45 -13.59
C ARG A 66 -47.28 46.60 -14.10
N LYS A 67 -47.89 46.43 -15.27
CA LYS A 67 -48.75 47.43 -15.89
C LYS A 67 -50.16 47.39 -15.29
N LEU A 68 -50.63 48.52 -14.76
CA LEU A 68 -51.94 48.63 -14.11
C LEU A 68 -53.05 48.99 -15.11
N TYR A 69 -52.73 49.80 -16.11
CA TYR A 69 -53.69 50.36 -17.06
C TYR A 69 -53.24 50.11 -18.50
N GLY A 70 -54.14 49.58 -19.32
CA GLY A 70 -53.88 49.21 -20.71
C GLY A 70 -55.17 48.92 -21.47
N ALA A 71 -55.11 48.88 -22.79
CA ALA A 71 -56.28 48.66 -23.66
C ALA A 71 -56.63 47.17 -23.81
N SER A 72 -55.69 46.27 -23.54
CA SER A 72 -55.84 44.82 -23.65
C SER A 72 -55.52 44.13 -22.32
N ASN A 73 -56.32 43.12 -21.99
CA ASN A 73 -56.10 42.22 -20.86
C ASN A 73 -55.30 40.98 -21.32
N LEU A 74 -54.63 40.29 -20.41
CA LEU A 74 -54.00 39.00 -20.72
C LEU A 74 -55.05 37.97 -21.14
N ALA A 75 -54.65 37.06 -22.02
CA ALA A 75 -55.46 35.91 -22.36
C ALA A 75 -55.60 34.96 -21.16
N ASP A 76 -56.72 34.24 -21.10
CA ASP A 76 -56.99 33.28 -20.02
C ASP A 76 -55.86 32.25 -19.90
N GLY A 77 -55.27 32.14 -18.70
CA GLY A 77 -54.19 31.20 -18.39
C GLY A 77 -52.77 31.74 -18.59
N GLN A 78 -52.60 32.94 -19.13
CA GLN A 78 -51.31 33.65 -19.16
C GLN A 78 -51.12 34.50 -17.88
N LEU A 79 -49.89 34.59 -17.41
CA LEU A 79 -49.48 35.38 -16.24
C LEU A 79 -48.57 36.55 -16.61
N ILE A 80 -47.86 36.44 -17.73
CA ILE A 80 -46.84 37.40 -18.18
C ILE A 80 -47.25 37.99 -19.54
N ALA A 81 -47.37 39.31 -19.60
CA ALA A 81 -47.67 40.09 -20.79
C ALA A 81 -46.41 40.26 -21.66
N THR A 82 -46.52 39.90 -22.94
CA THR A 82 -45.46 40.09 -23.96
C THR A 82 -45.71 41.33 -24.82
N ASN A 83 -46.98 41.66 -25.09
CA ASN A 83 -47.38 42.74 -26.01
C ASN A 83 -47.90 44.01 -25.32
N GLY A 84 -47.48 44.28 -24.08
CA GLY A 84 -47.89 45.48 -23.36
C GLY A 84 -49.31 45.43 -22.76
N GLU A 85 -49.86 44.24 -22.56
CA GLU A 85 -51.14 43.98 -21.89
C GLU A 85 -51.09 44.35 -20.39
N THR A 86 -52.23 44.42 -19.72
CA THR A 86 -52.31 44.73 -18.27
C THR A 86 -51.85 43.57 -17.41
N GLY A 87 -50.70 43.68 -16.74
CA GLY A 87 -50.17 42.63 -15.87
C GLY A 87 -48.65 42.72 -15.71
N TYR A 88 -48.03 41.67 -15.19
CA TYR A 88 -46.57 41.57 -15.17
C TYR A 88 -46.03 41.53 -16.60
N GLN A 89 -45.06 42.37 -16.91
CA GLN A 89 -44.46 42.43 -18.24
C GLN A 89 -43.31 41.41 -18.35
N ALA A 90 -43.11 40.87 -19.55
CA ALA A 90 -41.98 40.00 -19.85
C ALA A 90 -40.66 40.76 -19.73
N GLN A 91 -40.59 41.96 -20.32
CA GLN A 91 -39.39 42.78 -20.29
C GLN A 91 -39.13 43.32 -18.86
N VAL A 92 -37.98 42.96 -18.31
CA VAL A 92 -37.46 43.51 -17.06
C VAL A 92 -36.57 44.71 -17.33
N ILE A 93 -36.48 45.60 -16.34
CA ILE A 93 -35.54 46.72 -16.40
C ILE A 93 -34.23 46.26 -15.74
N PRO A 94 -33.09 46.32 -16.46
CA PRO A 94 -31.80 45.86 -15.93
C PRO A 94 -31.35 46.59 -14.66
N PRO A 95 -30.52 45.94 -13.82
CA PRO A 95 -29.92 46.58 -12.65
C PRO A 95 -29.14 47.85 -13.03
N GLY A 96 -29.17 48.86 -12.16
CA GLY A 96 -28.45 50.11 -12.37
C GLY A 96 -29.04 51.04 -13.45
N THR A 97 -30.20 50.71 -14.02
CA THR A 97 -30.85 51.54 -15.03
C THR A 97 -31.40 52.84 -14.43
N PHE A 98 -31.07 53.95 -15.07
CA PHE A 98 -31.73 55.25 -14.87
C PHE A 98 -32.41 55.65 -16.18
N ARG A 99 -33.74 55.72 -16.19
CA ARG A 99 -34.51 56.16 -17.36
C ARG A 99 -35.60 57.13 -16.97
N ILE A 100 -35.87 58.08 -17.87
CA ILE A 100 -36.94 59.07 -17.71
C ILE A 100 -37.99 58.77 -18.78
N SER A 101 -39.16 58.30 -18.36
CA SER A 101 -40.29 58.01 -19.24
C SER A 101 -41.55 58.67 -18.67
N PRO A 102 -42.22 59.55 -19.43
CA PRO A 102 -43.37 60.32 -18.94
C PRO A 102 -44.44 59.44 -18.26
N PHE A 103 -44.79 59.77 -17.01
CA PHE A 103 -45.85 59.10 -16.24
C PHE A 103 -45.64 57.59 -15.99
N PHE A 104 -44.41 57.10 -16.05
CA PHE A 104 -44.12 55.67 -15.90
C PHE A 104 -44.66 55.07 -14.59
N ASN A 105 -44.42 55.75 -13.46
CA ASN A 105 -44.82 55.30 -12.11
C ASN A 105 -46.33 55.45 -11.85
N VAL A 106 -47.08 55.99 -12.82
CA VAL A 106 -48.54 56.14 -12.77
C VAL A 106 -49.20 54.97 -13.49
N LEU A 107 -48.66 54.62 -14.65
CA LEU A 107 -49.19 53.56 -15.51
C LEU A 107 -48.74 52.16 -15.05
N ASN A 108 -47.59 52.09 -14.35
CA ASN A 108 -46.97 50.85 -13.93
C ASN A 108 -46.54 50.91 -12.46
N THR A 109 -46.56 49.74 -11.82
CA THR A 109 -45.90 49.45 -10.55
C THR A 109 -44.57 48.75 -10.82
N LEU A 110 -43.53 49.08 -10.05
CA LEU A 110 -42.23 48.44 -10.14
C LEU A 110 -41.98 47.59 -8.89
N ASP A 111 -41.76 46.30 -9.09
CA ASP A 111 -41.35 45.37 -8.04
C ASP A 111 -39.83 45.22 -8.12
N TYR A 112 -39.14 45.59 -7.04
CA TYR A 112 -37.70 45.49 -6.92
C TYR A 112 -37.33 44.12 -6.37
N LEU A 113 -36.68 43.30 -7.20
CA LEU A 113 -36.38 41.92 -6.86
C LEU A 113 -34.86 41.68 -6.90
N PRO A 114 -34.32 40.81 -6.03
CA PRO A 114 -32.88 40.56 -5.98
C PRO A 114 -32.39 39.84 -7.24
N LEU A 115 -31.12 40.07 -7.60
CA LEU A 115 -30.46 39.28 -8.65
C LEU A 115 -30.26 37.83 -8.19
N VAL A 116 -30.57 36.88 -9.06
CA VAL A 116 -30.36 35.46 -8.78
C VAL A 116 -28.87 35.17 -8.81
N THR A 117 -28.32 34.73 -7.68
CA THR A 117 -26.89 34.43 -7.56
C THR A 117 -26.71 32.93 -7.34
N VAL A 118 -26.18 32.24 -8.34
CA VAL A 118 -25.85 30.81 -8.25
C VAL A 118 -24.39 30.68 -7.83
N PRO A 119 -24.10 30.14 -6.63
CA PRO A 119 -22.73 29.98 -6.16
C PRO A 119 -21.97 28.93 -6.96
N GLN A 120 -20.64 28.99 -6.93
CA GLN A 120 -19.79 27.99 -7.57
C GLN A 120 -19.99 26.60 -6.94
N GLY A 121 -19.97 25.56 -7.78
CA GLY A 121 -20.19 24.18 -7.35
C GLY A 121 -21.67 23.79 -7.21
N PHE A 122 -22.60 24.72 -7.45
CA PHE A 122 -24.03 24.47 -7.46
C PHE A 122 -24.64 24.90 -8.80
N TYR A 123 -25.83 24.38 -9.12
CA TYR A 123 -26.67 24.89 -10.19
C TYR A 123 -27.98 25.45 -9.63
N GLY A 124 -28.63 26.34 -10.37
CA GLY A 124 -29.98 26.81 -10.08
C GLY A 124 -31.02 25.96 -10.80
N ARG A 125 -31.94 25.36 -10.05
CA ARG A 125 -33.12 24.69 -10.58
C ARG A 125 -34.17 25.73 -10.98
N VAL A 126 -34.62 25.73 -12.23
CA VAL A 126 -35.58 26.72 -12.75
C VAL A 126 -36.96 26.10 -12.92
N VAL A 127 -37.99 26.79 -12.44
CA VAL A 127 -39.40 26.47 -12.67
C VAL A 127 -40.05 27.68 -13.35
N ALA A 128 -40.62 27.48 -14.53
CA ALA A 128 -41.37 28.52 -15.24
C ALA A 128 -42.84 28.49 -14.80
N ARG A 129 -43.39 29.65 -14.43
CA ARG A 129 -44.79 29.80 -14.00
C ARG A 129 -45.77 29.95 -15.16
N ASP A 130 -45.27 30.41 -16.30
CA ASP A 130 -46.04 30.69 -17.51
C ASP A 130 -45.33 30.12 -18.75
N GLY A 131 -46.07 29.97 -19.85
CA GLY A 131 -45.61 29.37 -21.10
C GLY A 131 -46.54 28.26 -21.61
N ALA A 132 -46.12 27.58 -22.68
CA ALA A 132 -46.89 26.49 -23.26
C ALA A 132 -47.08 25.35 -22.24
N PRO A 133 -48.26 24.69 -22.20
CA PRO A 133 -48.46 23.55 -21.31
C PRO A 133 -47.51 22.39 -21.66
N LEU A 134 -47.06 21.66 -20.64
CA LEU A 134 -46.31 20.43 -20.85
C LEU A 134 -47.17 19.42 -21.63
N PRO A 135 -46.61 18.77 -22.67
CA PRO A 135 -47.27 17.66 -23.35
C PRO A 135 -47.68 16.54 -22.38
N ALA A 136 -48.74 15.81 -22.72
CA ALA A 136 -49.19 14.69 -21.91
C ALA A 136 -48.09 13.62 -21.77
N GLY A 137 -47.80 13.22 -20.53
CA GLY A 137 -46.77 12.22 -20.21
C GLY A 137 -45.36 12.79 -19.94
N GLN A 138 -45.15 14.09 -20.17
CA GLN A 138 -43.90 14.77 -19.89
C GLN A 138 -43.90 15.38 -18.48
N VAL A 139 -42.84 15.11 -17.70
CA VAL A 139 -42.71 15.59 -16.31
C VAL A 139 -41.91 16.90 -16.19
N MET A 140 -41.14 17.25 -17.22
CA MET A 140 -40.29 18.45 -17.27
C MET A 140 -40.23 19.03 -18.66
N ALA A 141 -40.05 20.34 -18.75
CA ALA A 141 -39.90 21.03 -20.02
C ALA A 141 -38.63 20.59 -20.78
N ASP A 142 -38.70 20.67 -22.10
CA ASP A 142 -37.59 20.32 -22.99
C ASP A 142 -36.32 21.14 -22.67
N ALA A 143 -35.15 20.51 -22.84
CA ALA A 143 -33.88 21.22 -22.68
C ALA A 143 -33.68 22.24 -23.80
N TRP A 144 -33.28 23.45 -23.42
CA TRP A 144 -32.83 24.48 -24.34
C TRP A 144 -31.44 24.16 -24.88
N PRO A 145 -31.19 24.34 -26.19
CA PRO A 145 -29.87 24.20 -26.77
C PRO A 145 -28.87 25.16 -26.11
N GLU A 146 -27.64 24.69 -25.85
CA GLU A 146 -26.60 25.49 -25.18
C GLU A 146 -26.33 26.84 -25.89
N LYS A 147 -26.43 26.88 -27.23
CA LYS A 147 -26.24 28.10 -28.03
C LYS A 147 -27.28 29.18 -27.76
N ASP A 148 -28.49 28.77 -27.39
CA ASP A 148 -29.62 29.66 -27.13
C ASP A 148 -29.93 29.78 -25.62
N PHE A 149 -29.08 29.21 -24.76
CA PHE A 149 -29.27 29.22 -23.32
C PHE A 149 -29.38 30.64 -22.73
N GLN A 150 -28.62 31.61 -23.27
CA GLN A 150 -28.75 33.01 -22.84
C GLN A 150 -30.10 33.61 -23.21
N LYS A 151 -30.68 33.21 -24.35
CA LYS A 151 -31.99 33.68 -24.80
C LYS A 151 -33.13 33.05 -24.00
N PHE A 152 -32.94 31.84 -23.48
CA PHE A 152 -33.87 31.21 -22.53
C PHE A 152 -34.11 32.06 -21.28
N LEU A 153 -33.10 32.82 -20.84
CA LEU A 153 -33.21 33.70 -19.66
C LEU A 153 -34.06 34.95 -19.91
N ASP A 154 -34.27 35.31 -21.18
CA ASP A 154 -35.15 36.41 -21.57
C ASP A 154 -36.61 35.91 -21.60
N ALA A 155 -37.43 36.50 -20.74
CA ALA A 155 -38.84 36.14 -20.60
C ALA A 155 -39.65 36.34 -21.88
N GLU A 156 -39.35 37.37 -22.67
CA GLU A 156 -40.09 37.64 -23.91
C GLU A 156 -39.76 36.57 -24.95
N TYR A 157 -38.47 36.25 -25.10
CA TYR A 157 -38.01 35.21 -25.99
C TYR A 157 -38.54 33.83 -25.57
N PHE A 158 -38.48 33.51 -24.27
CA PHE A 158 -38.98 32.26 -23.71
C PHE A 158 -40.45 32.01 -24.08
N LEU A 159 -41.31 33.01 -23.86
CA LEU A 159 -42.76 32.87 -24.12
C LEU A 159 -43.11 32.82 -25.61
N THR A 160 -42.32 33.49 -26.46
CA THR A 160 -42.57 33.55 -27.91
C THR A 160 -41.98 32.38 -28.69
N HIS A 161 -40.92 31.73 -28.18
CA HIS A 161 -40.17 30.69 -28.90
C HIS A 161 -40.37 29.28 -28.31
N GLY A 162 -41.56 29.00 -27.76
CA GLY A 162 -41.95 27.65 -27.34
C GLY A 162 -41.50 27.24 -25.94
N GLY A 163 -41.22 28.20 -25.05
CA GLY A 163 -41.00 27.94 -23.64
C GLY A 163 -42.23 27.29 -23.00
N GLN A 164 -41.97 26.29 -22.16
CA GLN A 164 -43.01 25.47 -21.53
C GLN A 164 -43.10 25.79 -20.03
N LYS A 165 -44.31 25.85 -19.49
CA LYS A 165 -44.53 26.05 -18.05
C LYS A 165 -44.14 24.79 -17.26
N GLY A 166 -43.69 24.98 -16.02
CA GLY A 166 -43.26 23.91 -15.12
C GLY A 166 -41.75 23.81 -14.95
N LEU A 167 -41.29 22.68 -14.39
CA LEU A 167 -39.88 22.42 -14.10
C LEU A 167 -39.07 22.31 -15.40
N GLN A 168 -37.96 23.04 -15.50
CA GLN A 168 -37.11 23.06 -16.68
C GLN A 168 -36.01 22.00 -16.60
N LEU A 169 -35.72 21.33 -17.72
CA LEU A 169 -34.58 20.40 -17.81
C LEU A 169 -33.24 21.15 -17.80
N SER A 170 -33.20 22.33 -18.42
CA SER A 170 -32.04 23.23 -18.41
C SER A 170 -31.83 23.86 -17.03
N VAL A 171 -30.57 23.89 -16.58
CA VAL A 171 -30.17 24.40 -15.26
C VAL A 171 -29.36 25.69 -15.37
N LEU A 172 -29.47 26.58 -14.39
CA LEU A 172 -28.61 27.76 -14.30
C LEU A 172 -27.23 27.38 -13.80
N LYS A 173 -26.19 27.68 -14.59
CA LYS A 173 -24.79 27.51 -14.21
C LYS A 173 -24.41 28.57 -13.16
N PRO A 174 -23.27 28.44 -12.45
CA PRO A 174 -22.82 29.48 -11.51
C PRO A 174 -22.70 30.85 -12.17
N GLY A 175 -23.22 31.88 -11.51
CA GLY A 175 -23.28 33.24 -12.05
C GLY A 175 -24.35 34.11 -11.40
N VAL A 176 -24.42 35.36 -11.84
CA VAL A 176 -25.43 36.33 -11.41
C VAL A 176 -26.36 36.61 -12.59
N TYR A 177 -27.67 36.44 -12.39
CA TYR A 177 -28.67 36.53 -13.45
C TYR A 177 -29.78 37.54 -13.11
N PRO A 178 -30.00 38.57 -13.96
CA PRO A 178 -31.13 39.48 -13.85
C PRO A 178 -32.39 38.84 -14.47
N LEU A 179 -33.02 37.93 -13.73
CA LEU A 179 -34.19 37.17 -14.22
C LEU A 179 -35.51 37.85 -13.88
N ASN A 180 -36.51 37.60 -14.73
CA ASN A 180 -37.89 37.95 -14.41
C ASN A 180 -38.46 36.94 -13.39
N LEU A 181 -38.40 37.26 -12.09
CA LEU A 181 -38.90 36.37 -11.04
C LEU A 181 -40.44 36.25 -10.98
N ALA A 182 -41.17 37.02 -11.79
CA ALA A 182 -42.59 36.79 -12.02
C ALA A 182 -42.82 35.54 -12.91
N LEU A 183 -41.93 35.33 -13.88
CA LEU A 183 -41.95 34.19 -14.78
C LEU A 183 -41.19 32.99 -14.19
N PHE A 184 -39.97 33.22 -13.73
CA PHE A 184 -39.05 32.16 -13.30
C PHE A 184 -38.93 32.11 -11.79
N GLU A 185 -39.11 30.92 -11.23
CA GLU A 185 -38.73 30.61 -9.87
C GLU A 185 -37.43 29.81 -9.89
N VAL A 186 -36.42 30.26 -9.14
CA VAL A 186 -35.12 29.59 -9.06
C VAL A 186 -34.93 29.04 -7.65
N LYS A 187 -34.62 27.76 -7.55
CA LYS A 187 -34.28 27.09 -6.29
C LYS A 187 -32.84 26.61 -6.32
N ILE A 188 -32.09 26.90 -5.28
CA ILE A 188 -30.71 26.44 -5.09
C ILE A 188 -30.68 25.66 -3.79
N GLY A 189 -30.31 24.38 -3.91
CA GLY A 189 -30.34 23.43 -2.82
C GLY A 189 -28.97 23.22 -2.22
N PHE A 190 -28.86 23.33 -0.90
CA PHE A 190 -27.59 23.23 -0.19
C PHE A 190 -27.59 22.01 0.73
N ILE A 191 -26.88 20.95 0.33
CA ILE A 191 -26.65 19.81 1.22
C ILE A 191 -25.40 20.05 2.07
N LYS A 192 -25.56 19.87 3.39
CA LYS A 192 -24.47 19.92 4.36
C LYS A 192 -23.41 18.84 4.04
N ASN A 193 -22.29 19.29 3.49
CA ASN A 193 -21.15 18.43 3.17
C ASN A 193 -20.00 18.50 4.21
N GLY A 194 -20.24 19.14 5.36
CA GLY A 194 -19.29 19.18 6.49
C GLY A 194 -18.00 20.00 6.27
N LYS A 195 -17.84 20.63 5.09
CA LYS A 195 -16.74 21.54 4.75
C LYS A 195 -17.23 22.97 4.50
N ASP A 196 -18.01 23.17 3.44
CA ASP A 196 -18.34 24.52 2.93
C ASP A 196 -19.80 24.95 3.19
N VAL A 197 -20.69 24.00 3.45
CA VAL A 197 -22.12 24.25 3.71
C VAL A 197 -22.46 23.85 5.15
N VAL A 198 -22.83 24.84 5.96
CA VAL A 198 -23.05 24.68 7.42
C VAL A 198 -24.54 24.44 7.76
N ALA A 199 -25.47 24.86 6.88
CA ALA A 199 -26.92 24.74 7.06
C ALA A 199 -27.62 24.25 5.78
N ASN A 200 -28.72 23.51 5.92
CA ASN A 200 -29.56 22.98 4.82
C ASN A 200 -30.66 23.98 4.44
N ASN A 201 -30.30 25.26 4.25
CA ASN A 201 -31.27 26.29 3.93
C ASN A 201 -31.24 26.51 2.41
N ASP A 202 -32.25 26.01 1.72
CA ASP A 202 -32.40 26.23 0.29
C ASP A 202 -32.71 27.70 0.02
N GLU A 203 -32.09 28.26 -1.02
CA GLU A 203 -32.36 29.62 -1.47
C GLU A 203 -33.38 29.59 -2.60
N ILE A 204 -34.50 30.28 -2.39
CA ILE A 204 -35.60 30.35 -3.35
C ILE A 204 -35.77 31.81 -3.78
N TYR A 205 -35.61 32.03 -5.07
CA TYR A 205 -35.86 33.31 -5.74
C TYR A 205 -37.20 33.23 -6.47
N ASN A 206 -38.14 34.07 -6.04
CA ASN A 206 -39.48 34.17 -6.62
C ASN A 206 -40.02 35.62 -6.51
N LEU A 207 -41.31 35.81 -6.76
CA LEU A 207 -41.99 37.11 -6.63
C LEU A 207 -41.90 37.75 -5.23
N GLN A 208 -41.67 36.95 -4.19
CA GLN A 208 -41.48 37.43 -2.81
C GLN A 208 -40.03 37.85 -2.54
N GLY A 209 -39.13 37.71 -3.51
CA GLY A 209 -37.70 37.99 -3.39
C GLY A 209 -36.91 36.73 -3.06
N LEU A 210 -35.91 36.88 -2.19
CA LEU A 210 -35.10 35.77 -1.69
C LEU A 210 -35.69 35.25 -0.38
N THR A 211 -36.20 34.03 -0.41
CA THR A 211 -36.68 33.29 0.76
C THR A 211 -35.81 32.09 1.05
N LYS A 212 -35.73 31.67 2.31
CA LYS A 212 -34.98 30.48 2.74
C LYS A 212 -35.96 29.42 3.24
N GLU A 213 -35.85 28.20 2.71
CA GLU A 213 -36.70 27.05 3.05
C GLU A 213 -35.83 25.87 3.51
N GLU A 214 -36.29 25.09 4.49
CA GLU A 214 -35.59 23.88 4.97
C GLU A 214 -36.06 22.63 4.20
N THR A 215 -36.01 22.69 2.87
CA THR A 215 -36.30 21.53 2.02
C THR A 215 -35.01 20.77 1.68
N PRO A 216 -35.05 19.43 1.53
CA PRO A 216 -33.90 18.69 1.06
C PRO A 216 -33.83 18.77 -0.46
N LEU A 217 -33.22 19.83 -1.00
CA LEU A 217 -32.86 19.90 -2.42
C LEU A 217 -31.34 19.77 -2.58
N ASP A 218 -30.91 18.88 -3.48
CA ASP A 218 -29.50 18.81 -3.88
C ASP A 218 -29.33 19.43 -5.27
N THR A 219 -28.72 20.63 -5.32
CA THR A 219 -28.26 21.20 -6.59
C THR A 219 -26.75 21.26 -6.70
N SER A 220 -26.04 20.42 -5.95
CA SER A 220 -24.59 20.30 -6.07
C SER A 220 -24.18 19.68 -7.41
N ILE A 221 -23.06 20.16 -7.92
CA ILE A 221 -22.45 19.66 -9.14
C ILE A 221 -22.21 18.14 -9.07
N THR A 222 -22.53 17.44 -10.15
CA THR A 222 -22.28 16.00 -10.23
C THR A 222 -20.83 15.78 -10.62
N ARG A 223 -20.02 15.38 -9.65
CA ARG A 223 -18.59 15.12 -9.84
C ARG A 223 -18.34 13.64 -10.11
N VAL A 224 -17.84 13.34 -11.30
CA VAL A 224 -17.34 11.99 -11.64
C VAL A 224 -15.83 11.98 -11.39
N PRO A 225 -15.33 11.30 -10.33
CA PRO A 225 -13.93 11.32 -9.99
C PRO A 225 -13.09 10.53 -11.01
N ALA A 226 -11.79 10.86 -11.10
CA ALA A 226 -10.85 10.11 -11.92
C ALA A 226 -10.79 8.62 -11.52
N GLY A 227 -10.88 7.72 -12.50
CA GLY A 227 -10.95 6.27 -12.28
C GLY A 227 -12.36 5.76 -11.95
N SER A 228 -13.38 6.55 -12.23
CA SER A 228 -14.78 6.12 -12.20
C SER A 228 -15.51 6.70 -13.41
N VAL A 229 -16.63 6.10 -13.78
CA VAL A 229 -17.53 6.61 -14.82
C VAL A 229 -18.92 6.81 -14.22
N GLY A 230 -19.65 7.81 -14.72
CA GLY A 230 -21.02 8.06 -14.30
C GLY A 230 -22.00 7.44 -15.28
N VAL A 231 -22.72 6.39 -14.89
CA VAL A 231 -23.82 5.85 -15.69
C VAL A 231 -25.07 6.66 -15.39
N VAL A 232 -25.70 7.20 -16.43
CA VAL A 232 -26.86 8.09 -16.28
C VAL A 232 -28.15 7.34 -16.58
N ARG A 233 -29.07 7.39 -15.62
CA ARG A 233 -30.47 7.03 -15.81
C ARG A 233 -31.27 8.31 -16.01
N SER A 234 -31.87 8.47 -17.18
CA SER A 234 -32.70 9.61 -17.53
C SER A 234 -34.20 9.28 -17.42
N SER A 235 -34.95 10.17 -16.78
CA SER A 235 -36.41 10.11 -16.68
C SER A 235 -37.13 10.88 -17.79
N VAL A 236 -36.39 11.61 -18.62
CA VAL A 236 -36.89 12.55 -19.63
C VAL A 236 -36.39 12.16 -21.02
N GLN A 237 -37.10 12.62 -22.06
CA GLN A 237 -36.73 12.37 -23.44
C GLN A 237 -36.66 13.69 -24.20
N ALA A 238 -35.51 13.97 -24.80
CA ALA A 238 -35.32 15.15 -25.63
C ALA A 238 -36.03 14.99 -26.98
N LYS A 239 -36.61 16.09 -27.46
CA LYS A 239 -37.36 16.14 -28.71
C LYS A 239 -36.44 15.98 -29.93
N GLY A 240 -36.85 15.14 -30.89
CA GLY A 240 -36.15 14.99 -32.16
C GLY A 240 -34.97 14.01 -32.14
N ILE A 241 -34.77 13.26 -31.06
CA ILE A 241 -33.80 12.17 -30.98
C ILE A 241 -34.51 10.85 -31.26
N ASP A 242 -33.90 10.01 -32.10
CA ASP A 242 -34.35 8.62 -32.28
C ASP A 242 -33.95 7.80 -31.05
N CYS A 243 -34.96 7.39 -30.27
CA CYS A 243 -34.79 6.67 -29.03
C CYS A 243 -34.96 5.16 -29.20
N ALA A 244 -34.51 4.63 -30.34
CA ALA A 244 -34.41 3.19 -30.55
C ALA A 244 -33.56 2.56 -29.43
N THR A 245 -34.11 1.54 -28.79
CA THR A 245 -33.42 0.78 -27.76
C THR A 245 -32.29 -0.04 -28.39
N ILE A 246 -31.10 0.09 -27.83
CA ILE A 246 -29.91 -0.66 -28.20
C ILE A 246 -29.76 -1.78 -27.17
N THR A 247 -30.06 -3.01 -27.58
CA THR A 247 -29.79 -4.17 -26.72
C THR A 247 -28.29 -4.43 -26.71
N ALA A 248 -27.62 -3.93 -25.67
CA ALA A 248 -26.20 -4.13 -25.46
C ALA A 248 -25.96 -5.42 -24.69
N LYS A 249 -24.93 -6.16 -25.10
CA LYS A 249 -24.51 -7.41 -24.47
C LYS A 249 -23.06 -7.33 -24.06
N THR A 250 -22.73 -7.89 -22.90
CA THR A 250 -21.32 -8.02 -22.46
C THR A 250 -20.57 -9.09 -23.24
N ASP A 251 -21.25 -10.20 -23.57
CA ASP A 251 -20.74 -11.31 -24.37
C ASP A 251 -21.91 -12.07 -25.04
N ALA A 252 -21.64 -13.05 -25.91
CA ALA A 252 -22.66 -13.81 -26.65
C ALA A 252 -23.74 -14.45 -25.74
N GLU A 253 -23.32 -14.95 -24.57
CA GLU A 253 -24.19 -15.55 -23.53
C GLU A 253 -24.14 -14.73 -22.22
N GLY A 254 -23.75 -13.46 -22.31
CA GLY A 254 -23.58 -12.59 -21.14
C GLY A 254 -24.87 -11.85 -20.72
N LEU A 255 -24.69 -10.90 -19.82
CA LEU A 255 -25.73 -9.94 -19.46
C LEU A 255 -26.16 -9.17 -20.71
N ALA A 256 -27.47 -9.00 -20.85
CA ALA A 256 -28.10 -8.18 -21.86
C ALA A 256 -28.95 -7.12 -21.18
N ALA A 257 -28.83 -5.88 -21.65
CA ALA A 257 -29.65 -4.78 -21.17
C ALA A 257 -30.04 -3.87 -22.33
N ASP A 258 -31.25 -3.33 -22.26
CA ASP A 258 -31.73 -2.33 -23.21
C ASP A 258 -31.24 -0.96 -22.77
N LEU A 259 -30.33 -0.39 -23.57
CA LEU A 259 -29.76 0.93 -23.38
C LEU A 259 -30.35 1.89 -24.39
N VAL A 260 -30.27 3.18 -24.10
CA VAL A 260 -30.74 4.23 -25.01
C VAL A 260 -29.64 5.25 -25.31
N PRO A 261 -29.68 5.93 -26.47
CA PRO A 261 -28.77 7.03 -26.74
C PRO A 261 -28.90 8.17 -25.73
N GLN A 262 -27.88 9.02 -25.65
CA GLN A 262 -27.90 10.19 -24.79
C GLN A 262 -29.10 11.10 -25.12
N GLY A 263 -29.81 11.55 -24.08
CA GLY A 263 -30.99 12.40 -24.20
C GLY A 263 -32.31 11.65 -24.31
N CYS A 264 -32.29 10.32 -24.40
CA CYS A 264 -33.48 9.48 -24.33
C CYS A 264 -33.79 9.04 -22.89
N LYS A 265 -35.05 8.69 -22.65
CA LYS A 265 -35.53 8.15 -21.38
C LYS A 265 -35.04 6.70 -21.22
N GLY A 266 -34.39 6.39 -20.10
CA GLY A 266 -33.76 5.10 -19.85
C GLY A 266 -32.32 5.25 -19.38
N ILE A 267 -31.56 4.15 -19.40
CA ILE A 267 -30.13 4.15 -19.06
C ILE A 267 -29.33 4.44 -20.33
N TRP A 268 -28.47 5.45 -20.28
CA TRP A 268 -27.68 5.84 -21.44
C TRP A 268 -26.63 4.78 -21.80
N ALA A 269 -26.48 4.54 -23.11
CA ALA A 269 -25.47 3.63 -23.66
C ALA A 269 -24.05 4.13 -23.41
N ASP A 270 -23.86 5.45 -23.45
CA ASP A 270 -22.58 6.10 -23.17
C ASP A 270 -22.51 6.56 -21.71
N SER A 271 -21.43 6.19 -21.04
CA SER A 271 -21.13 6.66 -19.68
C SER A 271 -20.46 8.03 -19.68
N LEU A 272 -20.68 8.82 -18.62
CA LEU A 272 -20.00 10.09 -18.40
C LEU A 272 -18.56 9.85 -18.00
N SER A 273 -17.65 10.48 -18.75
CA SER A 273 -16.23 10.51 -18.44
C SER A 273 -15.93 11.30 -17.16
N PRO A 274 -14.79 11.07 -16.49
CA PRO A 274 -14.39 11.85 -15.31
C PRO A 274 -14.38 13.36 -15.59
N ASN A 275 -15.34 14.07 -15.02
CA ASN A 275 -15.46 15.52 -15.08
C ASN A 275 -16.53 16.00 -14.08
N ASP A 276 -16.66 17.31 -13.99
CA ASP A 276 -17.69 18.01 -13.23
C ASP A 276 -18.86 18.38 -14.18
N TYR A 277 -20.07 17.91 -13.88
CA TYR A 277 -21.27 18.13 -14.71
C TYR A 277 -22.41 18.81 -13.94
N TYR A 278 -23.02 19.83 -14.56
CA TYR A 278 -24.25 20.46 -14.07
C TYR A 278 -25.46 19.74 -14.64
N LEU A 279 -25.82 18.61 -14.02
CA LEU A 279 -26.98 17.81 -14.40
C LEU A 279 -28.14 18.11 -13.47
N ASN A 280 -29.34 18.25 -14.03
CA ASN A 280 -30.56 18.32 -13.24
C ASN A 280 -30.84 16.96 -12.60
N ARG A 281 -30.64 16.85 -11.28
CA ARG A 281 -30.86 15.61 -10.52
C ARG A 281 -32.32 15.16 -10.44
N ASP A 282 -33.27 16.06 -10.69
CA ASP A 282 -34.67 15.66 -10.80
C ASP A 282 -34.90 14.83 -12.09
N ALA A 283 -34.10 15.06 -13.14
CA ALA A 283 -34.22 14.41 -14.45
C ALA A 283 -33.24 13.25 -14.65
N TYR A 284 -32.02 13.39 -14.11
CA TYR A 284 -30.90 12.49 -14.31
C TYR A 284 -30.39 11.97 -12.98
N ASP A 285 -30.35 10.65 -12.85
CA ASP A 285 -29.72 9.97 -11.73
C ASP A 285 -28.40 9.36 -12.19
N VAL A 286 -27.31 9.62 -11.47
CA VAL A 286 -25.96 9.22 -11.87
C VAL A 286 -25.41 8.20 -10.89
N THR A 287 -25.24 6.96 -11.36
CA THR A 287 -24.60 5.88 -10.62
C THR A 287 -23.11 5.86 -10.95
N LEU A 288 -22.26 6.04 -9.95
CA LEU A 288 -20.81 5.99 -10.12
C LEU A 288 -20.34 4.53 -10.13
N VAL A 289 -19.61 4.15 -11.17
CA VAL A 289 -18.99 2.83 -11.30
C VAL A 289 -17.47 3.02 -11.32
N SER A 290 -16.76 2.32 -10.44
CA SER A 290 -15.30 2.36 -10.41
C SER A 290 -14.72 1.61 -11.62
N THR A 291 -13.91 2.29 -12.43
CA THR A 291 -13.13 1.65 -13.49
C THR A 291 -11.74 1.27 -13.02
N ARG A 292 -11.41 1.58 -11.76
CA ARG A 292 -10.18 1.12 -11.11
C ARG A 292 -10.26 -0.38 -10.85
N VAL A 293 -9.08 -0.95 -10.77
CA VAL A 293 -8.90 -2.32 -10.33
C VAL A 293 -9.27 -2.44 -8.85
N THR A 294 -10.23 -3.30 -8.55
CA THR A 294 -10.71 -3.59 -7.20
C THR A 294 -10.23 -4.98 -6.78
N ALA A 295 -9.77 -5.11 -5.54
CA ALA A 295 -9.39 -6.41 -4.99
C ALA A 295 -10.52 -6.94 -4.10
N LEU A 296 -11.03 -8.11 -4.45
CA LEU A 296 -11.96 -8.89 -3.64
C LEU A 296 -11.16 -9.88 -2.81
N GLU A 297 -11.15 -9.69 -1.48
CA GLU A 297 -10.46 -10.57 -0.54
C GLU A 297 -11.42 -11.54 0.15
N PHE A 298 -11.03 -12.81 0.19
CA PHE A 298 -11.71 -13.89 0.88
C PHE A 298 -10.83 -14.31 2.07
N LYS A 299 -11.18 -13.87 3.28
CA LYS A 299 -10.32 -14.01 4.47
C LYS A 299 -11.12 -14.36 5.72
N GLY A 300 -10.49 -15.13 6.60
CA GLY A 300 -11.06 -15.51 7.89
C GLY A 300 -12.34 -16.34 7.80
N GLY A 301 -13.05 -16.49 8.92
CA GLY A 301 -14.24 -17.34 9.04
C GLY A 301 -13.90 -18.83 9.28
N PHE A 302 -12.71 -19.12 9.81
CA PHE A 302 -12.28 -20.49 10.06
C PHE A 302 -11.49 -20.62 11.36
N THR A 303 -11.40 -21.86 11.83
CA THR A 303 -10.62 -22.25 12.99
C THR A 303 -9.49 -23.17 12.53
N ARG A 304 -8.26 -22.83 12.88
CA ARG A 304 -7.06 -23.60 12.50
C ARG A 304 -6.53 -24.37 13.70
N ARG A 305 -6.23 -25.64 13.45
CA ARG A 305 -5.55 -26.55 14.38
C ARG A 305 -4.07 -26.61 14.01
N TYR A 306 -3.22 -26.65 15.02
CA TYR A 306 -1.79 -26.89 14.86
C TYR A 306 -1.37 -28.03 15.76
N ILE A 307 -0.44 -28.85 15.28
CA ILE A 307 0.26 -29.85 16.08
C ILE A 307 1.71 -29.36 16.17
N ASP A 308 2.11 -28.92 17.35
CA ASP A 308 3.50 -28.52 17.60
C ASP A 308 4.30 -29.77 17.98
N LEU A 309 5.38 -30.02 17.25
CA LEU A 309 6.34 -31.09 17.52
C LEU A 309 7.47 -30.53 18.39
N LYS A 310 7.71 -31.16 19.54
CA LYS A 310 8.90 -30.90 20.36
C LYS A 310 9.74 -32.17 20.42
N VAL A 311 11.03 -32.02 20.11
CA VAL A 311 12.03 -33.07 20.24
C VAL A 311 12.64 -32.94 21.63
N ASP A 312 12.60 -33.99 22.42
CA ASP A 312 13.28 -34.01 23.71
C ASP A 312 14.79 -34.29 23.56
N SER A 313 15.55 -34.19 24.64
CA SER A 313 17.00 -34.46 24.63
C SER A 313 17.38 -35.91 24.31
N LYS A 314 16.41 -36.82 24.24
CA LYS A 314 16.58 -38.24 23.88
C LYS A 314 16.23 -38.52 22.41
N GLY A 315 15.70 -37.53 21.70
CA GLY A 315 15.26 -37.67 20.30
C GLY A 315 13.82 -38.16 20.14
N ASP A 316 13.04 -38.22 21.23
CA ASP A 316 11.62 -38.59 21.18
C ASP A 316 10.75 -37.39 20.82
N PHE A 317 9.75 -37.63 19.98
CA PHE A 317 8.82 -36.60 19.51
C PHE A 317 7.59 -36.52 20.40
N THR A 318 7.42 -35.38 21.10
CA THR A 318 6.18 -35.04 21.80
C THR A 318 5.31 -34.13 20.94
N GLN A 319 3.99 -34.34 20.99
CA GLN A 319 3.00 -33.58 20.22
C GLN A 319 2.09 -32.81 21.17
N SER A 320 1.89 -31.51 20.91
CA SER A 320 0.87 -30.72 21.59
C SER A 320 -0.05 -30.06 20.57
N GLU A 321 -1.36 -30.12 20.82
CA GLU A 321 -2.36 -29.49 19.97
C GLU A 321 -2.66 -28.07 20.45
N ARG A 322 -2.75 -27.12 19.51
CA ARG A 322 -3.27 -25.77 19.76
C ARG A 322 -4.26 -25.39 18.67
N THR A 323 -5.22 -24.55 19.03
CA THR A 323 -6.26 -24.08 18.11
C THR A 323 -6.30 -22.56 18.13
N GLN A 324 -6.50 -21.95 16.96
CA GLN A 324 -6.65 -20.51 16.80
C GLN A 324 -7.83 -20.21 15.87
N SER A 325 -8.71 -19.30 16.27
CA SER A 325 -9.84 -18.86 15.46
C SER A 325 -9.53 -17.55 14.74
N PHE A 326 -9.90 -17.48 13.47
CA PHE A 326 -9.76 -16.29 12.62
C PHE A 326 -11.14 -15.83 12.19
N THR A 327 -11.58 -14.68 12.69
CA THR A 327 -12.86 -14.07 12.30
C THR A 327 -12.73 -13.37 10.95
N LYS A 328 -13.84 -13.25 10.21
CA LYS A 328 -13.88 -12.50 8.93
C LYS A 328 -13.68 -11.01 9.21
N PRO A 329 -12.72 -10.32 8.56
CA PRO A 329 -12.62 -8.86 8.60
C PRO A 329 -13.82 -8.17 7.92
N ASN A 330 -14.20 -6.97 8.37
CA ASN A 330 -15.31 -6.20 7.78
C ASN A 330 -15.05 -5.78 6.32
N ASP A 331 -13.79 -5.54 5.97
CA ASP A 331 -13.40 -5.08 4.62
C ASP A 331 -13.24 -6.23 3.61
N SER A 332 -13.40 -7.48 4.04
CA SER A 332 -13.32 -8.64 3.16
C SER A 332 -14.63 -8.87 2.43
N ALA A 333 -14.55 -9.13 1.12
CA ALA A 333 -15.72 -9.47 0.30
C ALA A 333 -16.46 -10.66 0.90
N ASP A 334 -15.73 -11.72 1.27
CA ASP A 334 -16.31 -12.93 1.84
C ASP A 334 -15.36 -13.64 2.82
N SER A 335 -15.86 -14.66 3.53
CA SER A 335 -15.01 -15.56 4.31
C SER A 335 -14.11 -16.40 3.39
N ALA A 336 -13.10 -17.03 3.97
CA ALA A 336 -12.37 -18.10 3.31
C ALA A 336 -13.34 -19.15 2.74
N ILE A 337 -12.95 -19.74 1.62
CA ILE A 337 -13.82 -20.64 0.87
C ILE A 337 -13.65 -22.06 1.39
N ASN A 338 -14.75 -22.62 1.88
CA ASN A 338 -14.81 -24.04 2.23
C ASN A 338 -14.72 -24.87 0.95
N THR A 339 -13.69 -25.69 0.85
CA THR A 339 -13.42 -26.65 -0.24
C THR A 339 -13.25 -28.05 0.33
N LYS A 340 -13.50 -29.08 -0.49
CA LYS A 340 -13.30 -30.48 -0.12
C LYS A 340 -12.28 -31.11 -1.05
N MET A 341 -11.22 -31.68 -0.46
CA MET A 341 -10.14 -32.34 -1.20
C MET A 341 -9.74 -33.61 -0.44
N GLU A 342 -9.68 -34.76 -1.10
CA GLU A 342 -9.28 -36.04 -0.48
C GLU A 342 -10.06 -36.37 0.82
N GLY A 343 -11.31 -35.94 0.91
CA GLY A 343 -12.16 -36.11 2.10
C GLY A 343 -11.95 -35.09 3.22
N TRP A 344 -10.95 -34.22 3.12
CA TRP A 344 -10.69 -33.12 4.06
C TRP A 344 -11.46 -31.86 3.69
N GLU A 345 -11.96 -31.14 4.69
CA GLU A 345 -12.51 -29.78 4.51
C GLU A 345 -11.41 -28.75 4.69
N ILE A 346 -11.04 -28.08 3.61
CA ILE A 346 -9.96 -27.08 3.56
C ILE A 346 -10.56 -25.70 3.37
N GLN A 347 -10.17 -24.78 4.24
CA GLN A 347 -10.53 -23.37 4.11
C GLN A 347 -9.44 -22.67 3.32
N GLN A 348 -9.82 -22.11 2.18
CA GLN A 348 -8.90 -21.45 1.26
C GLN A 348 -9.15 -19.94 1.28
N GLU A 349 -8.16 -19.18 1.72
CA GLU A 349 -8.15 -17.74 1.47
C GLU A 349 -7.72 -17.45 0.04
N LEU A 350 -8.24 -16.39 -0.55
CA LEU A 350 -7.80 -15.92 -1.86
C LEU A 350 -8.05 -14.44 -2.04
N ARG A 351 -7.36 -13.87 -3.02
CA ARG A 351 -7.56 -12.50 -3.50
C ARG A 351 -7.83 -12.55 -4.99
N ALA A 352 -8.96 -12.01 -5.40
CA ALA A 352 -9.29 -11.81 -6.80
C ALA A 352 -9.19 -10.34 -7.16
N VAL A 353 -8.65 -10.04 -8.34
CA VAL A 353 -8.45 -8.69 -8.84
C VAL A 353 -9.36 -8.50 -10.03
N VAL A 354 -10.35 -7.63 -9.88
CA VAL A 354 -11.42 -7.41 -10.85
C VAL A 354 -11.49 -5.96 -11.29
N GLN A 355 -12.01 -5.72 -12.49
CA GLN A 355 -12.16 -4.39 -13.06
C GLN A 355 -13.39 -4.33 -13.96
N ILE A 356 -14.16 -3.25 -13.92
CA ILE A 356 -15.21 -2.97 -14.90
C ILE A 356 -14.70 -1.94 -15.91
N THR A 357 -14.82 -2.26 -17.19
CA THR A 357 -14.46 -1.35 -18.28
C THR A 357 -15.55 -0.28 -18.47
N PRO A 358 -15.22 0.94 -18.91
CA PRO A 358 -16.20 1.99 -19.19
C PRO A 358 -17.34 1.54 -20.12
N GLU A 359 -17.03 0.68 -21.09
CA GLU A 359 -17.97 0.14 -22.09
C GLU A 359 -19.00 -0.81 -21.47
N HIS A 360 -18.63 -1.57 -20.44
CA HIS A 360 -19.53 -2.50 -19.76
C HIS A 360 -20.32 -1.85 -18.62
N ALA A 361 -19.85 -0.72 -18.07
CA ALA A 361 -20.48 -0.09 -16.92
C ALA A 361 -21.99 0.20 -17.09
N PRO A 362 -22.48 0.74 -18.23
CA PRO A 362 -23.91 0.95 -18.45
C PRO A 362 -24.72 -0.36 -18.46
N ILE A 363 -24.19 -1.41 -19.09
CA ILE A 363 -24.84 -2.73 -19.15
C ILE A 363 -24.97 -3.32 -17.75
N VAL A 364 -23.89 -3.22 -16.98
CA VAL A 364 -23.80 -3.72 -15.61
C VAL A 364 -24.80 -3.03 -14.69
N VAL A 365 -24.87 -1.70 -14.72
CA VAL A 365 -25.84 -0.93 -13.92
C VAL A 365 -27.26 -1.25 -14.35
N ALA A 366 -27.53 -1.38 -15.64
CA ALA A 366 -28.86 -1.69 -16.16
C ALA A 366 -29.34 -3.11 -15.80
N ALA A 367 -28.45 -4.10 -15.85
CA ALA A 367 -28.80 -5.50 -15.61
C ALA A 367 -28.82 -5.86 -14.12
N VAL A 368 -27.95 -5.27 -13.30
CA VAL A 368 -27.70 -5.73 -11.92
C VAL A 368 -27.89 -4.63 -10.86
N GLY A 369 -27.77 -3.36 -11.24
CA GLY A 369 -28.04 -2.19 -10.40
C GLY A 369 -26.81 -1.35 -10.04
N GLY A 370 -25.61 -1.93 -10.02
CA GLY A 370 -24.39 -1.23 -9.59
C GLY A 370 -23.20 -2.16 -9.39
N GLN A 371 -22.04 -1.59 -9.01
CA GLN A 371 -20.79 -2.34 -8.80
C GLN A 371 -20.93 -3.36 -7.65
N SER A 372 -21.45 -2.94 -6.49
CA SER A 372 -21.56 -3.80 -5.31
C SER A 372 -22.45 -4.99 -5.57
N GLU A 373 -23.56 -4.77 -6.28
CA GLU A 373 -24.52 -5.82 -6.59
C GLU A 373 -23.91 -6.88 -7.50
N VAL A 374 -23.02 -6.50 -8.41
CA VAL A 374 -22.33 -7.43 -9.33
C VAL A 374 -21.30 -8.25 -8.59
N ASP A 375 -20.50 -7.58 -7.74
CA ASP A 375 -19.49 -8.23 -6.94
C ASP A 375 -20.14 -9.27 -6.01
N ASP A 376 -21.20 -8.89 -5.28
CA ASP A 376 -21.84 -9.73 -4.27
C ASP A 376 -22.76 -10.82 -4.86
N ARG A 377 -23.48 -10.54 -5.95
CA ARG A 377 -24.48 -11.47 -6.50
C ARG A 377 -23.96 -12.37 -7.61
N ILE A 378 -22.88 -11.97 -8.29
CA ILE A 378 -22.37 -12.69 -9.47
C ILE A 378 -20.92 -13.14 -9.25
N VAL A 379 -20.00 -12.20 -9.01
CA VAL A 379 -18.56 -12.48 -8.99
C VAL A 379 -18.18 -13.36 -7.78
N VAL A 380 -18.57 -12.98 -6.57
CA VAL A 380 -18.26 -13.71 -5.33
C VAL A 380 -18.82 -15.15 -5.37
N PRO A 381 -20.10 -15.40 -5.72
CA PRO A 381 -20.62 -16.75 -5.87
C PRO A 381 -19.94 -17.57 -6.97
N SER A 382 -19.61 -16.94 -8.11
CA SER A 382 -18.92 -17.62 -9.22
C SER A 382 -17.51 -18.06 -8.82
N ILE A 383 -16.72 -17.17 -8.19
CA ILE A 383 -15.39 -17.51 -7.64
C ILE A 383 -15.51 -18.69 -6.67
N ARG A 384 -16.47 -18.64 -5.75
CA ARG A 384 -16.72 -19.72 -4.77
C ARG A 384 -17.03 -21.06 -5.44
N SER A 385 -17.84 -21.04 -6.50
CA SER A 385 -18.15 -22.23 -7.28
C SER A 385 -16.91 -22.77 -7.99
N HIS A 386 -16.17 -21.92 -8.72
CA HIS A 386 -15.00 -22.34 -9.49
C HIS A 386 -13.87 -22.86 -8.61
N VAL A 387 -13.60 -22.21 -7.48
CA VAL A 387 -12.59 -22.67 -6.52
C VAL A 387 -12.96 -24.05 -5.98
N ARG A 388 -14.22 -24.27 -5.58
CA ARG A 388 -14.69 -25.60 -5.13
C ARG A 388 -14.59 -26.66 -6.22
N ASN A 389 -14.94 -26.32 -7.46
CA ASN A 389 -14.89 -27.24 -8.59
C ASN A 389 -13.46 -27.59 -9.01
N VAL A 390 -12.52 -26.65 -8.93
CA VAL A 390 -11.10 -26.94 -9.16
C VAL A 390 -10.56 -27.82 -8.04
N TYR A 391 -10.86 -27.50 -6.78
CA TYR A 391 -10.36 -28.23 -5.61
C TYR A 391 -10.95 -29.64 -5.46
N GLY A 392 -12.19 -29.86 -5.89
CA GLY A 392 -12.83 -31.19 -5.92
C GLY A 392 -12.64 -31.94 -7.24
N GLY A 393 -11.87 -31.38 -8.19
CA GLY A 393 -11.72 -31.90 -9.54
C GLY A 393 -10.38 -32.59 -9.80
N THR A 394 -9.87 -32.40 -11.01
CA THR A 394 -8.57 -32.91 -11.45
C THR A 394 -7.71 -31.78 -11.98
N ILE A 395 -6.40 -31.84 -11.74
CA ILE A 395 -5.40 -30.91 -12.28
C ILE A 395 -4.38 -31.65 -13.14
N GLN A 396 -3.78 -30.90 -14.06
CA GLN A 396 -2.65 -31.35 -14.87
C GLN A 396 -1.37 -30.83 -14.25
N VAL A 397 -0.50 -31.74 -13.82
CA VAL A 397 0.76 -31.40 -13.16
C VAL A 397 1.91 -32.07 -13.90
N GLU A 398 3.00 -31.34 -14.08
CA GLU A 398 4.27 -31.93 -14.52
C GLU A 398 4.88 -32.74 -13.39
N GLN A 399 4.97 -34.05 -13.60
CA GLN A 399 5.57 -34.98 -12.66
C GLN A 399 6.79 -35.65 -13.31
N LEU A 400 7.85 -35.89 -12.55
CA LEU A 400 8.93 -36.76 -13.02
C LEU A 400 8.49 -38.22 -12.87
N ASP A 401 8.54 -38.98 -13.96
CA ASP A 401 8.38 -40.42 -13.94
C ASP A 401 9.58 -41.08 -13.22
N ASP A 402 9.46 -42.35 -12.83
CA ASP A 402 10.50 -43.15 -12.15
C ASP A 402 11.86 -43.20 -12.89
N LYS A 403 11.87 -42.79 -14.18
CA LYS A 403 13.05 -42.70 -15.05
C LYS A 403 13.60 -41.27 -15.20
N GLY A 404 13.08 -40.31 -14.45
CA GLY A 404 13.51 -38.91 -14.48
C GLY A 404 12.98 -38.08 -15.66
N VAL A 405 11.99 -38.60 -16.41
CA VAL A 405 11.37 -37.90 -17.55
C VAL A 405 10.18 -37.08 -17.04
N ARG A 406 10.09 -35.80 -17.43
CA ARG A 406 8.92 -34.95 -17.09
C ARG A 406 7.73 -35.32 -17.97
N SER A 407 6.66 -35.80 -17.35
CA SER A 407 5.40 -36.13 -18.01
C SER A 407 4.26 -35.28 -17.41
N VAL A 408 3.31 -34.86 -18.24
CA VAL A 408 2.11 -34.14 -17.77
C VAL A 408 1.06 -35.18 -17.41
N VAL A 409 0.74 -35.31 -16.12
CA VAL A 409 -0.22 -36.29 -15.63
C VAL A 409 -1.47 -35.56 -15.13
N THR A 410 -2.64 -36.05 -15.55
CA THR A 410 -3.93 -35.59 -15.02
C THR A 410 -4.28 -36.43 -13.80
N ARG A 411 -4.44 -35.81 -12.63
CA ARG A 411 -4.78 -36.49 -11.39
C ARG A 411 -5.77 -35.67 -10.55
N PRO A 412 -6.50 -36.31 -9.61
CA PRO A 412 -7.29 -35.58 -8.62
C PRO A 412 -6.42 -34.61 -7.83
N THR A 413 -6.99 -33.45 -7.51
CA THR A 413 -6.36 -32.43 -6.66
C THR A 413 -6.15 -32.94 -5.24
N ARG A 414 -4.92 -32.80 -4.75
CA ARG A 414 -4.52 -33.20 -3.40
C ARG A 414 -4.41 -31.99 -2.48
N VAL A 415 -4.53 -32.20 -1.18
CA VAL A 415 -4.43 -31.10 -0.21
C VAL A 415 -3.06 -30.40 -0.30
N LEU A 416 -1.98 -31.15 -0.52
CA LEU A 416 -0.62 -30.60 -0.63
C LEU A 416 -0.39 -29.79 -1.92
N ASP A 417 -1.19 -30.01 -2.97
CA ASP A 417 -1.10 -29.23 -4.21
C ASP A 417 -1.42 -27.75 -3.98
N THR A 418 -2.15 -27.40 -2.90
CA THR A 418 -2.41 -26.00 -2.49
C THR A 418 -1.16 -25.21 -2.10
N ILE A 419 -0.07 -25.92 -1.77
CA ILE A 419 1.26 -25.37 -1.53
C ILE A 419 2.16 -25.62 -2.74
N GLU A 420 2.23 -26.88 -3.20
CA GLU A 420 3.25 -27.32 -4.17
C GLU A 420 2.93 -26.92 -5.61
N GLN A 421 1.65 -26.87 -5.96
CA GLN A 421 1.16 -26.65 -7.32
C GLN A 421 0.20 -25.45 -7.37
N ARG A 422 0.42 -24.46 -6.49
CA ARG A 422 -0.40 -23.25 -6.39
C ARG A 422 -0.57 -22.51 -7.73
N PRO A 423 0.47 -22.29 -8.56
CA PRO A 423 0.31 -21.58 -9.83
C PRO A 423 -0.62 -22.31 -10.82
N VAL A 424 -0.64 -23.64 -10.78
CA VAL A 424 -1.52 -24.46 -11.63
C VAL A 424 -2.98 -24.27 -11.21
N LEU A 425 -3.25 -24.28 -9.90
CA LEU A 425 -4.58 -24.02 -9.35
C LEU A 425 -5.05 -22.60 -9.65
N GLU A 426 -4.20 -21.59 -9.41
CA GLU A 426 -4.49 -20.18 -9.71
C GLU A 426 -4.87 -19.98 -11.18
N LYS A 427 -4.08 -20.56 -12.10
CA LYS A 427 -4.35 -20.49 -13.54
C LYS A 427 -5.66 -21.17 -13.91
N ALA A 428 -5.91 -22.38 -13.41
CA ALA A 428 -7.13 -23.12 -13.71
C ALA A 428 -8.40 -22.39 -13.23
N ILE A 429 -8.34 -21.73 -12.07
CA ILE A 429 -9.46 -20.91 -11.57
C ILE A 429 -9.60 -19.64 -12.40
N LEU A 430 -8.49 -18.96 -12.71
CA LEU A 430 -8.49 -17.71 -13.48
C LEU A 430 -9.10 -17.89 -14.87
N GLU A 431 -8.71 -18.93 -15.61
CA GLU A 431 -9.22 -19.18 -16.97
C GLU A 431 -10.74 -19.37 -16.99
N ARG A 432 -11.28 -20.10 -16.01
CA ARG A 432 -12.74 -20.29 -15.86
C ARG A 432 -13.43 -19.00 -15.46
N MET A 433 -12.86 -18.29 -14.50
CA MET A 433 -13.42 -17.04 -13.99
C MET A 433 -13.37 -15.91 -15.03
N GLN A 434 -12.41 -15.91 -15.95
CA GLN A 434 -12.35 -14.93 -17.05
C GLN A 434 -13.49 -15.10 -18.05
N VAL A 435 -14.00 -16.33 -18.23
CA VAL A 435 -15.17 -16.57 -19.09
C VAL A 435 -16.43 -16.05 -18.40
N ASP A 436 -16.65 -16.44 -17.15
CA ASP A 436 -17.84 -16.02 -16.38
C ASP A 436 -17.82 -14.53 -16.05
N GLY A 437 -16.65 -13.97 -15.76
CA GLY A 437 -16.46 -12.55 -15.53
C GLY A 437 -16.84 -11.72 -16.75
N ARG A 438 -16.35 -12.10 -17.94
CA ARG A 438 -16.73 -11.41 -19.19
C ARG A 438 -18.23 -11.48 -19.45
N ARG A 439 -18.86 -12.63 -19.20
CA ARG A 439 -20.33 -12.76 -19.25
C ARG A 439 -21.02 -11.81 -18.28
N ALA A 440 -20.46 -11.58 -17.10
CA ALA A 440 -20.95 -10.64 -16.10
C ALA A 440 -20.59 -9.16 -16.36
N GLY A 441 -19.81 -8.84 -17.40
CA GLY A 441 -19.31 -7.48 -17.64
C GLY A 441 -18.17 -7.04 -16.73
N VAL A 442 -17.47 -8.00 -16.11
CA VAL A 442 -16.35 -7.77 -15.18
C VAL A 442 -15.10 -8.50 -15.67
N ASP A 443 -14.01 -7.77 -15.87
CA ASP A 443 -12.72 -8.36 -16.21
C ASP A 443 -12.01 -8.86 -14.95
N VAL A 444 -11.80 -10.18 -14.85
CA VAL A 444 -10.95 -10.77 -13.82
C VAL A 444 -9.51 -10.82 -14.31
N LYS A 445 -8.67 -9.95 -13.75
CA LYS A 445 -7.27 -9.78 -14.16
C LYS A 445 -6.36 -10.81 -13.51
N GLU A 446 -6.58 -11.11 -12.23
CA GLU A 446 -5.71 -12.00 -11.45
C GLU A 446 -6.50 -12.72 -10.35
N ILE A 447 -6.10 -13.96 -10.04
CA ILE A 447 -6.55 -14.70 -8.86
C ILE A 447 -5.31 -15.23 -8.16
N ARG A 448 -5.18 -14.92 -6.87
CA ARG A 448 -4.07 -15.36 -6.02
C ARG A 448 -4.60 -16.11 -4.82
N LEU A 449 -4.09 -17.31 -4.62
CA LEU A 449 -4.42 -18.13 -3.47
C LEU A 449 -3.63 -17.63 -2.26
N GLY A 450 -4.34 -17.35 -1.18
CA GLY A 450 -3.80 -16.92 0.11
C GLY A 450 -3.40 -18.12 0.96
N GLU A 451 -3.65 -18.07 2.27
CA GLU A 451 -3.37 -19.20 3.14
C GLU A 451 -4.41 -20.33 2.97
N SER A 452 -3.94 -21.57 3.04
CA SER A 452 -4.77 -22.78 2.98
C SER A 452 -4.73 -23.45 4.36
N VAL A 453 -5.89 -23.71 4.94
CA VAL A 453 -5.98 -24.39 6.25
C VAL A 453 -5.79 -25.88 6.06
N ILE A 454 -4.54 -26.31 6.06
CA ILE A 454 -4.16 -27.72 5.89
C ILE A 454 -4.23 -28.43 7.24
N PRO A 455 -4.90 -29.59 7.32
CA PRO A 455 -4.90 -30.45 8.50
C PRO A 455 -3.47 -30.74 8.96
N PRO A 456 -3.13 -30.50 10.24
CA PRO A 456 -1.77 -30.67 10.73
C PRO A 456 -1.28 -32.13 10.63
N GLU A 457 -2.19 -33.10 10.55
CA GLU A 457 -1.89 -34.53 10.37
C GLU A 457 -1.12 -34.79 9.07
N LEU A 458 -1.40 -34.05 7.99
CA LEU A 458 -0.72 -34.17 6.71
C LEU A 458 0.69 -33.54 6.73
N LEU A 459 0.88 -32.52 7.55
CA LEU A 459 2.17 -31.84 7.70
C LEU A 459 3.10 -32.56 8.68
N LEU A 460 2.53 -33.33 9.61
CA LEU A 460 3.26 -34.05 10.66
C LEU A 460 4.33 -34.98 10.10
N ALA A 461 4.00 -35.78 9.07
CA ALA A 461 4.94 -36.71 8.47
C ALA A 461 6.14 -35.98 7.82
N ARG A 462 5.85 -34.92 7.04
CA ARG A 462 6.88 -34.09 6.41
C ARG A 462 7.74 -33.36 7.44
N GLN A 463 7.15 -32.82 8.50
CA GLN A 463 7.89 -32.18 9.58
C GLN A 463 8.80 -33.18 10.33
N ARG A 464 8.31 -34.39 10.61
CA ARG A 464 9.11 -35.47 11.21
C ARG A 464 10.28 -35.87 10.34
N GLU A 465 10.07 -36.01 9.02
CA GLU A 465 11.14 -36.34 8.08
C GLU A 465 12.20 -35.24 8.03
N GLN A 466 11.79 -33.96 7.95
CA GLN A 466 12.70 -32.82 7.98
C GLN A 466 13.50 -32.75 9.28
N LEU A 467 12.83 -32.91 10.43
CA LEU A 467 13.49 -32.93 11.74
C LEU A 467 14.45 -34.12 11.87
N ALA A 468 14.04 -35.32 11.44
CA ALA A 468 14.91 -36.50 11.46
C ALA A 468 16.14 -36.32 10.56
N GLY A 469 15.97 -35.69 9.39
CA GLY A 469 17.08 -35.33 8.51
C GLY A 469 18.05 -34.36 9.17
N GLN A 470 17.53 -33.32 9.84
CA GLN A 470 18.34 -32.36 10.59
C GLN A 470 19.06 -33.01 11.78
N LEU A 471 18.38 -33.88 12.54
CA LEU A 471 18.96 -34.63 13.66
C LEU A 471 20.05 -35.59 13.19
N LYS A 472 19.84 -36.27 12.06
CA LYS A 472 20.85 -37.14 11.45
C LYS A 472 22.09 -36.33 11.07
N LEU A 473 21.92 -35.17 10.43
CA LEU A 473 23.03 -34.28 10.08
C LEU A 473 23.77 -33.80 11.35
N ALA A 474 23.03 -33.39 12.38
CA ALA A 474 23.60 -32.97 13.66
C ALA A 474 24.39 -34.11 14.34
N PHE A 475 23.85 -35.33 14.39
CA PHE A 475 24.51 -36.48 14.98
C PHE A 475 25.79 -36.87 14.24
N ILE A 476 25.78 -36.85 12.90
CA ILE A 476 27.00 -37.05 12.10
C ILE A 476 28.04 -35.99 12.45
N GLN A 477 27.62 -34.74 12.63
CA GLN A 477 28.50 -33.64 12.99
C GLN A 477 29.06 -33.78 14.43
N GLU A 478 28.27 -34.29 15.38
CA GLU A 478 28.74 -34.62 16.73
C GLU A 478 29.72 -35.79 16.73
N GLN A 479 29.42 -36.87 16.01
CA GLN A 479 30.29 -38.04 15.89
C GLN A 479 31.64 -37.65 15.28
N THR A 480 31.63 -36.89 14.18
CA THR A 480 32.87 -36.42 13.54
C THR A 480 33.68 -35.52 14.48
N ALA A 481 33.04 -34.65 15.27
CA ALA A 481 33.72 -33.85 16.28
C ALA A 481 34.32 -34.71 17.41
N GLN A 482 33.61 -35.76 17.87
CA GLN A 482 34.12 -36.68 18.90
C GLN A 482 35.26 -37.56 18.39
N GLU A 483 35.17 -38.08 17.17
CA GLU A 483 36.28 -38.80 16.52
C GLU A 483 37.52 -37.91 16.41
N GLN A 484 37.35 -36.64 16.06
CA GLN A 484 38.45 -35.69 16.00
C GLN A 484 39.03 -35.38 17.38
N ARG A 485 38.21 -35.31 18.43
CA ARG A 485 38.67 -35.23 19.83
C ARG A 485 39.44 -36.48 20.23
N GLN A 486 38.93 -37.67 19.97
CA GLN A 486 39.61 -38.93 20.27
C GLN A 486 40.96 -39.02 19.54
N LYS A 487 41.01 -38.66 18.25
CA LYS A 487 42.28 -38.59 17.50
C LYS A 487 43.25 -37.59 18.12
N THR A 488 42.77 -36.44 18.56
CA THR A 488 43.60 -35.42 19.22
C THR A 488 44.12 -35.89 20.58
N GLU A 489 43.26 -36.52 21.39
CA GLU A 489 43.65 -37.11 22.68
C GLU A 489 44.59 -38.31 22.51
N GLN A 490 44.36 -39.17 21.52
CA GLN A 490 45.25 -40.27 21.19
C GLN A 490 46.61 -39.73 20.72
N ALA A 491 46.64 -38.75 19.83
CA ALA A 491 47.87 -38.10 19.41
C ALA A 491 48.62 -37.46 20.59
N ARG A 492 47.91 -36.81 21.51
CA ARG A 492 48.47 -36.26 22.76
C ARG A 492 49.01 -37.37 23.67
N ALA A 493 48.29 -38.48 23.82
CA ALA A 493 48.73 -39.63 24.63
C ALA A 493 49.98 -40.30 24.03
N THR A 494 50.03 -40.49 22.71
CA THR A 494 51.20 -41.00 21.99
C THR A 494 52.39 -40.06 22.14
N ALA A 495 52.18 -38.74 22.00
CA ALA A 495 53.23 -37.74 22.21
C ALA A 495 53.78 -37.77 23.64
N ASN A 496 52.93 -37.96 24.65
CA ASN A 496 53.37 -38.11 26.05
C ASN A 496 54.18 -39.40 26.27
N GLN A 497 53.75 -40.53 25.70
CA GLN A 497 54.49 -41.80 25.77
C GLN A 497 55.79 -41.80 24.96
N GLN A 498 55.95 -40.87 24.01
CA GLN A 498 57.15 -40.77 23.19
C GLN A 498 58.40 -40.53 24.05
N SER A 499 58.29 -39.80 25.16
CA SER A 499 59.42 -39.61 26.09
C SER A 499 59.86 -40.94 26.73
N ASP A 500 58.91 -41.79 27.12
CA ASP A 500 59.18 -43.09 27.73
C ASP A 500 59.70 -44.10 26.71
N LEU A 501 59.12 -44.13 25.50
CA LEU A 501 59.56 -44.99 24.41
C LEU A 501 60.98 -44.65 23.94
N VAL A 502 61.31 -43.36 23.83
CA VAL A 502 62.67 -42.91 23.49
C VAL A 502 63.65 -43.33 24.58
N THR A 503 63.29 -43.16 25.87
CA THR A 503 64.12 -43.61 26.99
C THR A 503 64.36 -45.12 26.95
N ALA A 504 63.31 -45.92 26.70
CA ALA A 504 63.41 -47.37 26.58
C ALA A 504 64.25 -47.81 25.36
N GLN A 505 64.10 -47.15 24.20
CA GLN A 505 64.92 -47.41 23.01
C GLN A 505 66.40 -47.08 23.25
N ILE A 506 66.71 -45.95 23.88
CA ILE A 506 68.07 -45.59 24.29
C ILE A 506 68.62 -46.64 25.27
N GLY A 507 67.79 -47.16 26.19
CA GLY A 507 68.14 -48.25 27.10
C GLY A 507 68.50 -49.56 26.38
N VAL A 508 67.70 -49.97 25.39
CA VAL A 508 68.00 -51.18 24.57
C VAL A 508 69.27 -50.97 23.75
N GLN A 509 69.45 -49.79 23.17
CA GLN A 509 70.63 -49.47 22.37
C GLN A 509 71.90 -49.42 23.22
N THR A 510 71.85 -48.85 24.43
CA THR A 510 72.96 -48.89 25.38
C THR A 510 73.27 -50.30 25.84
N ALA A 511 72.27 -51.15 26.09
CA ALA A 511 72.49 -52.56 26.42
C ALA A 511 73.15 -53.34 25.27
N LYS A 512 72.76 -53.08 24.02
CA LYS A 512 73.38 -53.70 22.84
C LYS A 512 74.81 -53.23 22.62
N LEU A 513 75.07 -51.92 22.77
CA LEU A 513 76.43 -51.37 22.72
C LEU A 513 77.32 -51.95 23.83
N MET A 514 76.78 -52.17 25.04
CA MET A 514 77.48 -52.84 26.13
C MET A 514 77.80 -54.31 25.81
N GLN A 515 76.86 -55.03 25.18
CA GLN A 515 77.08 -56.41 24.72
C GLN A 515 78.19 -56.47 23.66
N ASP A 516 78.15 -55.59 22.66
CA ASP A 516 79.15 -55.52 21.59
C ASP A 516 80.53 -55.14 22.13
N LYS A 517 80.60 -54.19 23.08
CA LYS A 517 81.83 -53.84 23.79
C LYS A 517 82.42 -55.06 24.50
N ARG A 518 81.61 -55.81 25.24
CA ARG A 518 82.05 -56.99 25.98
C ARG A 518 82.53 -58.13 25.07
N ALA A 519 81.88 -58.31 23.92
CA ALA A 519 82.33 -59.25 22.90
C ALA A 519 83.65 -58.82 22.23
N ALA A 520 83.84 -57.51 22.02
CA ALA A 520 85.10 -56.97 21.51
C ALA A 520 86.25 -57.14 22.50
N GLU A 521 86.01 -56.88 23.80
CA GLU A 521 86.97 -57.14 24.88
C GLU A 521 87.35 -58.63 24.92
N GLY A 522 86.37 -59.54 24.88
CA GLY A 522 86.63 -60.98 24.85
C GLY A 522 87.41 -61.45 23.61
N ARG A 523 87.18 -60.84 22.44
CA ARG A 523 87.99 -61.12 21.23
C ARG A 523 89.43 -60.62 21.38
N ALA A 524 89.62 -59.44 21.95
CA ALA A 524 90.95 -58.87 22.19
C ALA A 524 91.75 -59.72 23.19
N GLU A 525 91.10 -60.18 24.25
CA GLU A 525 91.72 -61.04 25.27
C GLU A 525 92.12 -62.41 24.71
N ARG A 526 91.29 -63.01 23.84
CA ARG A 526 91.64 -64.25 23.14
C ARG A 526 92.88 -64.07 22.24
N LEU A 527 92.91 -62.99 21.46
CA LEU A 527 94.04 -62.69 20.56
C LEU A 527 95.35 -62.48 21.34
N TYR A 528 95.27 -61.80 22.48
CA TYR A 528 96.43 -61.60 23.37
C TYR A 528 96.97 -62.94 23.90
N LEU A 529 96.10 -63.85 24.32
CA LEU A 529 96.48 -65.18 24.81
C LEU A 529 97.07 -66.07 23.70
N GLU A 530 96.55 -66.00 22.48
CA GLU A 530 97.07 -66.73 21.32
C GLU A 530 98.50 -66.28 20.95
N GLU A 531 98.75 -64.97 20.90
CA GLU A 531 100.09 -64.40 20.63
C GLU A 531 101.10 -64.76 21.74
N GLN A 532 100.66 -64.76 23.00
CA GLN A 532 101.50 -65.18 24.12
C GLN A 532 101.88 -66.66 24.05
N ALA A 533 100.92 -67.53 23.69
CA ALA A 533 101.17 -68.96 23.50
C ALA A 533 102.14 -69.20 22.34
N ALA A 534 101.99 -68.49 21.22
CA ALA A 534 102.89 -68.55 20.07
C ALA A 534 104.33 -68.18 20.45
N GLY A 535 104.51 -67.11 21.23
CA GLY A 535 105.80 -66.67 21.76
C GLY A 535 106.48 -67.71 22.67
N GLN A 536 105.70 -68.42 23.50
CA GLN A 536 106.22 -69.49 24.36
C GLN A 536 106.60 -70.75 23.55
N THR A 537 105.84 -71.13 22.52
CA THR A 537 106.23 -72.22 21.61
C THR A 537 107.48 -71.90 20.79
N ALA A 538 107.68 -70.64 20.39
CA ALA A 538 108.88 -70.21 19.69
C ALA A 538 110.13 -70.28 20.59
N GLN A 539 110.02 -69.92 21.87
CA GLN A 539 111.11 -70.06 22.84
C GLN A 539 111.43 -71.53 23.17
N ALA A 540 110.43 -72.41 23.19
CA ALA A 540 110.60 -73.85 23.48
C ALA A 540 111.33 -74.64 22.38
N ASN A 541 111.35 -74.16 21.13
CA ASN A 541 111.98 -74.86 20.00
C ASN A 541 113.49 -74.57 19.85
N VAL A 542 114.03 -73.51 20.48
CA VAL A 542 115.44 -73.10 20.33
C VAL A 542 116.30 -73.48 21.54
N LEU A 543 115.70 -73.66 22.72
CA LEU A 543 116.38 -74.10 23.94
C LEU A 543 115.73 -75.43 24.40
N GLY A 544 116.43 -76.56 24.25
CA GLY A 544 115.87 -77.90 24.53
C GLY A 544 115.11 -78.03 25.87
N LYS A 545 114.07 -78.88 25.86
CA LYS A 545 112.99 -79.00 26.89
C LYS A 545 113.44 -79.01 28.36
N ASP A 546 114.62 -79.53 28.69
CA ASP A 546 115.13 -79.55 30.07
C ASP A 546 115.62 -78.17 30.58
N SER A 547 116.01 -77.25 29.69
CA SER A 547 116.50 -75.91 30.07
C SER A 547 115.36 -74.92 30.34
N VAL A 548 114.24 -75.07 29.63
CA VAL A 548 113.02 -74.23 29.78
C VAL A 548 112.29 -74.52 31.09
N LEU A 549 112.23 -75.79 31.52
CA LEU A 549 111.67 -76.15 32.82
C LEU A 549 112.48 -75.54 33.97
N ARG A 550 113.83 -75.54 33.86
CA ARG A 550 114.73 -74.98 34.88
C ARG A 550 114.62 -73.45 34.97
N LEU A 551 114.50 -72.77 33.83
CA LEU A 551 114.22 -71.33 33.76
C LEU A 551 112.83 -70.97 34.31
N GLN A 552 111.81 -71.78 34.01
CA GLN A 552 110.46 -71.57 34.53
C GLN A 552 110.38 -71.85 36.03
N GLN A 553 111.08 -72.86 36.55
CA GLN A 553 111.28 -73.06 37.99
C GLN A 553 111.99 -71.88 38.63
N MET A 554 113.04 -71.35 38.00
CA MET A 554 113.76 -70.17 38.53
C MET A 554 112.90 -68.90 38.48
N LYS A 555 112.07 -68.72 37.44
CA LYS A 555 111.12 -67.61 37.33
C LYS A 555 109.99 -67.73 38.36
N LEU A 556 109.44 -68.92 38.60
CA LEU A 556 108.45 -69.15 39.65
C LEU A 556 109.04 -68.88 41.04
N VAL A 557 110.31 -69.24 41.27
CA VAL A 557 111.03 -68.88 42.51
C VAL A 557 111.18 -67.36 42.64
N ILE A 558 111.49 -66.64 41.55
CA ILE A 558 111.57 -65.17 41.55
C ILE A 558 110.19 -64.51 41.74
N ASP A 559 109.12 -65.00 41.09
CA ASP A 559 107.76 -64.46 41.22
C ASP A 559 107.19 -64.73 42.63
N VAL A 560 107.50 -65.88 43.24
CA VAL A 560 107.17 -66.15 44.65
C VAL A 560 107.96 -65.24 45.59
N LEU A 561 109.25 -64.97 45.32
CA LEU A 561 110.04 -64.00 46.08
C LEU A 561 109.55 -62.55 45.89
N ALA A 562 108.95 -62.21 44.74
CA ALA A 562 108.38 -60.89 44.44
C ALA A 562 106.98 -60.69 45.07
N ALA A 563 106.16 -61.75 45.13
CA ALA A 563 104.85 -61.72 45.79
C ALA A 563 104.95 -61.84 47.33
N HIS A 564 106.03 -62.42 47.86
CA HIS A 564 106.28 -62.58 49.30
C HIS A 564 107.70 -62.08 49.70
N PRO A 565 107.91 -60.76 49.81
CA PRO A 565 109.21 -60.14 50.15
C PRO A 565 109.71 -60.43 51.58
N ASP A 566 108.93 -61.16 52.39
CA ASP A 566 109.22 -61.45 53.80
C ASP A 566 110.36 -62.49 53.98
N ILE A 567 110.63 -63.29 52.94
CA ILE A 567 111.60 -64.39 52.96
C ILE A 567 113.07 -63.90 52.99
N LEU A 568 113.34 -62.66 52.57
CA LEU A 568 114.69 -62.09 52.46
C LEU A 568 115.23 -61.41 53.73
N LYS A 569 114.47 -61.36 54.83
CA LYS A 569 114.84 -60.58 56.04
C LYS A 569 115.94 -61.19 56.93
N ASN A 570 116.39 -62.44 56.69
CA ASN A 570 117.29 -63.14 57.62
C ASN A 570 118.74 -63.39 57.10
N LEU A 571 119.20 -62.73 56.04
CA LEU A 571 120.59 -62.86 55.55
C LEU A 571 121.27 -61.49 55.40
N ASN A 572 122.36 -61.30 56.16
CA ASN A 572 123.07 -60.03 56.39
C ASN A 572 124.31 -59.90 55.47
N LEU A 573 124.28 -59.00 54.46
CA LEU A 573 125.44 -58.63 53.62
C LEU A 573 125.36 -57.14 53.16
N PRO A 574 126.50 -56.46 52.86
CA PRO A 574 126.75 -55.06 53.22
C PRO A 574 126.39 -54.00 52.15
N ARG A 575 126.21 -52.75 52.61
CA ARG A 575 125.89 -51.54 51.83
C ARG A 575 127.08 -50.99 51.02
N ILE A 576 126.80 -50.49 49.82
CA ILE A 576 127.71 -49.60 49.06
C ILE A 576 126.91 -48.37 48.56
N TYR A 577 127.46 -47.21 48.89
CA TYR A 577 127.07 -45.84 48.53
C TYR A 577 127.75 -45.49 47.19
N VAL A 578 127.04 -44.88 46.22
CA VAL A 578 127.68 -44.10 45.14
C VAL A 578 126.87 -42.85 44.85
N ALA A 579 127.58 -41.73 44.96
CA ALA A 579 127.19 -40.37 44.69
C ALA A 579 127.68 -39.92 43.30
N GLY A 580 127.11 -38.82 42.80
CA GLY A 580 127.52 -38.11 41.59
C GLY A 580 126.32 -37.92 40.66
N GLY A 581 125.74 -36.74 40.48
CA GLY A 581 126.31 -35.40 40.56
C GLY A 581 126.36 -34.83 39.15
N GLY A 582 125.53 -33.81 38.86
CA GLY A 582 125.53 -33.18 37.54
C GLY A 582 124.34 -32.29 37.19
N ASN A 583 124.13 -31.23 37.99
CA ASN A 583 123.62 -29.89 37.64
C ASN A 583 122.33 -29.69 36.82
N GLY A 584 121.31 -29.12 37.48
CA GLY A 584 120.32 -28.23 36.84
C GLY A 584 119.02 -28.03 37.62
N LEU A 585 119.03 -27.14 38.63
CA LEU A 585 117.89 -26.55 39.38
C LEU A 585 117.24 -27.37 40.51
N GLU A 586 117.76 -27.16 41.73
CA GLU A 586 117.10 -27.38 43.02
C GLU A 586 116.43 -26.09 43.52
N GLY A 587 115.39 -26.24 44.34
CA GLY A 587 114.87 -25.20 45.21
C GLY A 587 113.99 -25.80 46.30
N ALA A 588 114.50 -25.79 47.53
CA ALA A 588 113.94 -26.43 48.71
C ALA A 588 112.82 -25.61 49.40
N ALA A 589 112.22 -26.26 50.41
CA ALA A 589 111.67 -25.71 51.66
C ALA A 589 110.13 -25.50 51.79
N ALA A 590 109.53 -26.39 52.59
CA ALA A 590 108.89 -26.14 53.90
C ALA A 590 107.78 -25.06 54.07
N VAL A 591 106.60 -25.54 54.50
CA VAL A 591 105.88 -25.19 55.77
C VAL A 591 105.24 -23.79 55.96
N PHE A 592 103.95 -23.83 56.33
CA PHE A 592 103.08 -22.86 57.06
C PHE A 592 102.36 -21.69 56.31
N GLY A 593 101.05 -21.59 56.62
CA GLY A 593 100.24 -20.36 56.67
C GLY A 593 99.39 -20.09 55.42
N GLY A 594 98.06 -20.00 55.44
CA GLY A 594 97.12 -19.87 56.53
C GLY A 594 96.28 -18.60 56.38
N VAL A 595 95.01 -18.78 56.01
CA VAL A 595 93.78 -18.12 56.53
C VAL A 595 93.56 -16.58 56.41
N PHE A 596 92.28 -16.26 56.11
CA PHE A 596 91.48 -15.05 56.42
C PHE A 596 91.45 -13.89 55.38
N GLN A 597 90.29 -13.67 54.72
CA GLN A 597 89.15 -12.75 55.08
C GLN A 597 89.48 -11.30 54.69
N ASP A 598 88.65 -10.48 54.04
CA ASP A 598 87.19 -10.22 54.04
C ASP A 598 86.79 -9.68 52.64
N GLY A 599 85.53 -9.53 52.21
CA GLY A 599 84.23 -9.51 52.88
C GLY A 599 83.13 -9.74 51.83
N ALA A 600 81.98 -10.31 52.18
CA ALA A 600 80.86 -9.67 52.86
C ALA A 600 80.17 -8.57 52.00
N GLY A 601 78.97 -8.91 51.50
CA GLY A 601 78.02 -8.05 50.79
C GLY A 601 77.04 -8.94 50.02
N ALA A 602 75.94 -9.43 50.58
CA ALA A 602 74.72 -8.72 50.98
C ALA A 602 73.97 -8.05 49.80
N ALA A 603 72.67 -8.36 49.76
CA ALA A 603 71.56 -7.65 49.11
C ALA A 603 71.24 -7.90 47.61
N ALA A 604 70.11 -8.58 47.39
CA ALA A 604 68.91 -8.10 46.67
C ALA A 604 68.02 -9.36 46.42
N ALA A 605 66.83 -9.58 46.98
CA ALA A 605 65.68 -8.71 47.13
C ALA A 605 65.44 -7.79 45.92
N ASP A 606 64.61 -8.33 45.03
CA ASP A 606 63.41 -7.67 44.52
C ASP A 606 63.54 -6.61 43.39
N VAL A 607 62.44 -6.57 42.62
CA VAL A 607 61.95 -5.51 41.71
C VAL A 607 62.22 -5.64 40.20
N VAL A 608 61.24 -6.29 39.55
CA VAL A 608 60.38 -5.77 38.44
C VAL A 608 60.82 -5.83 36.96
N LYS A 609 59.93 -6.46 36.18
CA LYS A 609 59.55 -6.27 34.77
C LYS A 609 60.62 -6.39 33.67
N LYS A 610 60.43 -7.43 32.85
CA LYS A 610 59.58 -7.27 31.66
C LYS A 610 58.58 -8.41 31.56
#